data_AF-A0A4U0XWJ3-F1
#
_entry.id   AF-A0A4U0XWJ3-F1
#
_cell.length_a   1.000
_cell.length_b   1.000
_cell.length_c   1.000
_cell.angle_alpha   90.00
_cell.angle_beta   90.00
_cell.angle_gamma   90.00
#
_symmetry.space_group_name_H-M   'P 1'
#
loop_
_entity.id
_entity.type
_entity.pdbx_description
1 polymer ?
#
loop_
_entity_poly.entity_id
_entity_poly.type
_entity_poly.pdbx_seq_one_letter_code
_entity_poly.pdbx_strand_id
1 'polypeptide(L)'
;MSTPNGTGSDPLAENNGVNGILLPGTTIADQHTPEPPAEGSQSPPLSFPGPTVDGRQTTTTLYEPSQLAASPAIPALHRLINKAFKHSHITMGMPFNGERLPTEADYLKQVGVDPGTFVYIISWVDSGEPVATAGAHRYGGKVLMAEAEAHSERSTFSRLRVPKEAEGKGEEVWELKLMAVDVGFGGRGLASYLMKLVDEEVKRRVREVQRTEGGGAGGRLWMVLTTVTEANGEFYRKRGYVEDYETVHGPGFMGTPKGFRVVHMSRVLDG
;
A
#
# COMPACT_ATOMS: atom_id res chain seq x y z
N MET A 1 -19.69 41.46 49.43
CA MET A 1 -18.45 41.62 48.63
C MET A 1 -18.09 40.23 48.14
N SER A 2 -18.40 39.91 46.87
CA SER A 2 -17.39 39.79 45.78
C SER A 2 -16.60 38.48 45.94
N THR A 3 -16.65 37.45 45.10
CA THR A 3 -17.03 37.20 43.69
C THR A 3 -17.16 35.68 43.47
N PRO A 4 -17.99 35.17 42.54
CA PRO A 4 -17.80 33.86 41.91
C PRO A 4 -17.15 34.04 40.52
N ASN A 5 -16.20 33.19 40.14
CA ASN A 5 -15.96 32.78 38.75
C ASN A 5 -14.81 31.78 38.67
N GLY A 6 -15.06 30.67 37.99
CA GLY A 6 -14.09 29.61 37.72
C GLY A 6 -14.65 28.61 36.74
N THR A 7 -15.13 29.08 35.59
CA THR A 7 -15.45 28.26 34.43
C THR A 7 -14.15 27.69 33.84
N GLY A 8 -13.85 26.44 34.20
CA GLY A 8 -12.84 25.64 33.51
C GLY A 8 -13.41 25.17 32.18
N SER A 9 -13.09 25.88 31.12
CA SER A 9 -13.27 25.42 29.74
C SER A 9 -12.18 24.39 29.42
N ASP A 10 -12.56 23.13 29.30
CA ASP A 10 -11.71 22.10 28.68
C ASP A 10 -11.47 22.47 27.21
N PRO A 11 -10.20 22.55 26.75
CA PRO A 11 -9.92 22.71 25.34
C PRO A 11 -10.22 21.37 24.64
N LEU A 12 -11.25 21.39 23.80
CA LEU A 12 -11.42 20.40 22.73
C LEU A 12 -10.08 20.24 22.01
N ALA A 13 -9.45 19.09 22.19
CA ALA A 13 -8.30 18.68 21.40
C ALA A 13 -8.74 18.73 19.93
N GLU A 14 -8.23 19.72 19.21
CA GLU A 14 -8.30 19.77 17.76
C GLU A 14 -7.63 18.52 17.22
N ASN A 15 -8.49 17.54 16.91
CA ASN A 15 -8.12 16.35 16.19
C ASN A 15 -7.82 16.81 14.75
N ASN A 16 -6.61 17.30 14.53
CA ASN A 16 -6.04 17.58 13.21
C ASN A 16 -5.93 16.25 12.47
N GLY A 17 -7.06 15.81 11.95
CA GLY A 17 -7.23 14.61 11.14
C GLY A 17 -6.35 14.76 9.90
N VAL A 18 -5.25 14.02 9.89
CA VAL A 18 -4.43 13.81 8.70
C VAL A 18 -5.31 13.09 7.68
N ASN A 19 -5.88 13.87 6.76
CA ASN A 19 -6.83 13.41 5.76
C ASN A 19 -6.10 12.64 4.65
N GLY A 20 -6.54 11.40 4.44
CA GLY A 20 -6.06 10.50 3.39
C GLY A 20 -4.82 9.72 3.81
N ILE A 21 -4.86 8.40 3.64
CA ILE A 21 -3.67 7.56 3.73
C ILE A 21 -3.21 7.34 2.30
N LEU A 22 -1.96 7.70 2.04
CA LEU A 22 -1.44 7.96 0.71
C LEU A 22 -0.65 6.74 0.26
N LEU A 23 -0.60 6.54 -1.05
CA LEU A 23 -0.10 5.31 -1.63
C LEU A 23 1.40 5.12 -1.37
N PRO A 24 1.85 3.91 -1.02
CA PRO A 24 3.25 3.59 -1.11
C PRO A 24 3.73 3.77 -2.56
N GLY A 25 4.96 4.26 -2.71
CA GLY A 25 5.73 4.23 -3.95
C GLY A 25 5.78 2.82 -4.50
N THR A 26 5.80 2.71 -5.82
CA THR A 26 5.74 1.41 -6.49
C THR A 26 7.10 0.97 -6.96
N THR A 27 7.49 -0.23 -6.57
CA THR A 27 8.50 -0.99 -7.30
C THR A 27 7.80 -1.76 -8.42
N ILE A 28 7.98 -1.39 -9.69
CA ILE A 28 7.27 -2.05 -10.81
C ILE A 28 7.60 -3.56 -10.76
N ALA A 29 6.58 -4.42 -10.77
CA ALA A 29 6.78 -5.87 -10.82
C ALA A 29 7.36 -6.26 -12.19
N ASP A 30 8.12 -7.36 -12.26
CA ASP A 30 8.73 -7.84 -13.51
C ASP A 30 7.68 -7.81 -14.64
N GLN A 31 8.06 -7.24 -15.80
CA GLN A 31 7.22 -7.20 -16.98
C GLN A 31 7.20 -8.57 -17.67
N HIS A 32 6.83 -9.63 -16.95
CA HIS A 32 6.40 -10.85 -17.60
C HIS A 32 4.98 -10.63 -18.10
N THR A 33 4.81 -10.54 -19.42
CA THR A 33 3.50 -10.62 -20.06
C THR A 33 2.82 -11.89 -19.57
N PRO A 34 1.75 -11.80 -18.75
CA PRO A 34 1.13 -13.00 -18.21
C PRO A 34 0.54 -13.81 -19.36
N GLU A 35 0.93 -15.08 -19.44
CA GLU A 35 0.14 -16.06 -20.17
C GLU A 35 -1.20 -16.17 -19.44
N PRO A 36 -2.34 -15.93 -20.11
CA PRO A 36 -3.63 -16.01 -19.44
C PRO A 36 -3.80 -17.42 -18.87
N PRO A 37 -4.13 -17.56 -17.58
CA PRO A 37 -4.36 -18.87 -16.99
C PRO A 37 -5.45 -19.59 -17.78
N ALA A 38 -5.29 -20.90 -17.97
CA ALA A 38 -6.27 -21.73 -18.66
C ALA A 38 -7.69 -21.46 -18.14
N GLU A 39 -8.61 -21.13 -19.04
CA GLU A 39 -10.02 -20.87 -18.77
C GLU A 39 -10.64 -22.13 -18.13
N GLY A 40 -10.78 -22.18 -16.80
CA GLY A 40 -11.49 -23.28 -16.15
C GLY A 40 -11.17 -23.59 -14.70
N SER A 41 -10.14 -23.01 -14.08
CA SER A 41 -9.76 -23.37 -12.69
C SER A 41 -9.55 -22.17 -11.75
N GLN A 42 -10.14 -21.01 -12.04
CA GLN A 42 -10.10 -19.91 -11.08
C GLN A 42 -11.15 -20.11 -10.01
N SER A 43 -10.71 -20.38 -8.78
CA SER A 43 -11.57 -20.30 -7.61
C SER A 43 -12.13 -18.88 -7.47
N PRO A 44 -13.35 -18.70 -6.93
CA PRO A 44 -13.88 -17.36 -6.67
C PRO A 44 -13.05 -16.63 -5.61
N PRO A 45 -13.00 -15.28 -5.65
CA PRO A 45 -12.27 -14.50 -4.67
C PRO A 45 -12.89 -14.64 -3.27
N LEU A 46 -12.04 -14.73 -2.25
CA LEU A 46 -12.48 -14.93 -0.86
C LEU A 46 -13.09 -13.63 -0.32
N SER A 47 -14.36 -13.65 0.08
CA SER A 47 -15.08 -12.48 0.59
C SER A 47 -15.58 -12.70 2.01
N PHE A 48 -15.51 -11.66 2.84
CA PHE A 48 -16.00 -11.67 4.23
C PHE A 48 -16.49 -10.27 4.64
N PRO A 49 -17.30 -10.14 5.72
CA PRO A 49 -17.77 -8.84 6.19
C PRO A 49 -16.61 -7.88 6.47
N GLY A 50 -16.70 -6.66 5.95
CA GLY A 50 -15.77 -5.57 6.23
C GLY A 50 -16.21 -4.69 7.41
N PRO A 51 -15.43 -3.64 7.74
CA PRO A 51 -15.82 -2.69 8.77
C PRO A 51 -17.03 -1.86 8.33
N THR A 52 -17.90 -1.48 9.28
CA THR A 52 -18.94 -0.49 9.00
C THR A 52 -18.32 0.90 8.87
N VAL A 53 -18.68 1.64 7.82
CA VAL A 53 -18.18 3.00 7.56
C VAL A 53 -19.37 3.94 7.52
N ASP A 54 -19.39 4.92 8.43
CA ASP A 54 -20.49 5.88 8.58
C ASP A 54 -21.89 5.21 8.61
N GLY A 55 -21.99 4.09 9.33
CA GLY A 55 -23.24 3.31 9.47
C GLY A 55 -23.58 2.40 8.28
N ARG A 56 -22.80 2.44 7.19
CA ARG A 56 -22.99 1.60 6.00
C ARG A 56 -22.12 0.35 6.04
N GLN A 57 -22.68 -0.78 5.60
CA GLN A 57 -22.00 -2.07 5.58
C GLN A 57 -21.04 -2.18 4.39
N THR A 58 -19.88 -2.80 4.63
CA THR A 58 -18.89 -3.11 3.59
C THR A 58 -18.59 -4.60 3.53
N THR A 59 -18.06 -5.05 2.39
CA THR A 59 -17.46 -6.37 2.21
C THR A 59 -15.97 -6.18 1.98
N THR A 60 -15.15 -7.03 2.59
CA THR A 60 -13.73 -7.15 2.24
C THR A 60 -13.51 -8.40 1.40
N THR A 61 -12.85 -8.24 0.25
CA THR A 61 -12.57 -9.33 -0.68
C THR A 61 -11.08 -9.41 -0.96
N LEU A 62 -10.52 -10.62 -0.86
CA LEU A 62 -9.16 -10.97 -1.22
C LEU A 62 -9.13 -11.47 -2.67
N TYR A 63 -8.30 -10.84 -3.50
CA TYR A 63 -8.08 -11.18 -4.89
C TYR A 63 -6.64 -11.63 -5.12
N GLU A 64 -6.48 -12.72 -5.86
CA GLU A 64 -5.24 -13.03 -6.59
C GLU A 64 -5.19 -12.21 -7.91
N PRO A 65 -4.01 -11.97 -8.51
CA PRO A 65 -3.87 -11.23 -9.76
C PRO A 65 -4.75 -11.75 -10.90
N SER A 66 -4.87 -13.07 -11.03
CA SER A 66 -5.66 -13.74 -12.07
C SER A 66 -7.16 -13.45 -11.95
N GLN A 67 -7.68 -13.45 -10.72
CA GLN A 67 -9.06 -13.10 -10.41
C GLN A 67 -9.32 -11.60 -10.64
N LEU A 68 -8.33 -10.78 -10.30
CA LEU A 68 -8.43 -9.33 -10.40
C LEU A 68 -8.46 -8.87 -11.86
N ALA A 69 -7.70 -9.52 -12.75
CA ALA A 69 -7.64 -9.18 -14.18
C ALA A 69 -9.01 -9.24 -14.88
N ALA A 70 -9.91 -10.12 -14.42
CA ALA A 70 -11.28 -10.23 -14.91
C ALA A 70 -12.31 -9.43 -14.09
N SER A 71 -11.87 -8.71 -13.06
CA SER A 71 -12.76 -8.06 -12.10
C SER A 71 -13.36 -6.77 -12.66
N PRO A 72 -14.69 -6.57 -12.55
CA PRO A 72 -15.34 -5.31 -12.93
C PRO A 72 -14.96 -4.15 -11.98
N ALA A 73 -14.22 -4.42 -10.90
CA ALA A 73 -13.78 -3.40 -9.95
C ALA A 73 -12.62 -2.54 -10.47
N ILE A 74 -11.85 -2.99 -11.48
CA ILE A 74 -10.64 -2.29 -11.95
C ILE A 74 -10.89 -0.80 -12.28
N PRO A 75 -11.91 -0.42 -13.09
CA PRO A 75 -12.14 0.99 -13.40
C PRO A 75 -12.38 1.84 -12.15
N ALA A 76 -13.07 1.29 -11.16
CA ALA A 76 -13.37 1.99 -9.92
C ALA A 76 -12.14 2.09 -9.00
N LEU A 77 -11.30 1.04 -8.93
CA LEU A 77 -10.02 1.06 -8.21
C LEU A 77 -9.03 2.06 -8.80
N HIS A 78 -8.92 2.10 -10.13
CA HIS A 78 -8.10 3.07 -10.84
C HIS A 78 -8.50 4.50 -10.46
N ARG A 79 -9.80 4.82 -10.51
CA ARG A 79 -10.33 6.11 -10.07
C ARG A 79 -10.06 6.40 -8.60
N LEU A 80 -10.30 5.43 -7.70
CA LEU A 80 -10.04 5.54 -6.26
C LEU A 80 -8.57 5.93 -6.00
N ILE A 81 -7.63 5.20 -6.60
CA ILE A 81 -6.19 5.39 -6.42
C ILE A 81 -5.77 6.76 -6.94
N ASN A 82 -6.19 7.14 -8.15
CA ASN A 82 -5.86 8.44 -8.72
C ASN A 82 -6.47 9.59 -7.90
N LYS A 83 -7.70 9.43 -7.40
CA LYS A 83 -8.36 10.42 -6.52
C LYS A 83 -7.61 10.58 -5.21
N ALA A 84 -7.27 9.47 -4.53
CA ALA A 84 -6.49 9.49 -3.30
C ALA A 84 -5.10 10.11 -3.50
N PHE A 85 -4.44 9.80 -4.63
CA PHE A 85 -3.16 10.36 -4.99
C PHE A 85 -3.21 11.87 -5.27
N LYS A 86 -4.20 12.34 -6.04
CA LYS A 86 -4.36 13.77 -6.32
C LYS A 86 -4.63 14.55 -5.03
N HIS A 87 -5.52 14.04 -4.17
CA HIS A 87 -5.81 14.66 -2.88
C HIS A 87 -4.57 14.78 -2.00
N SER A 88 -3.76 13.72 -1.95
CA SER A 88 -2.45 13.71 -1.29
C SER A 88 -1.52 14.84 -1.73
N HIS A 89 -1.41 15.04 -3.04
CA HIS A 89 -0.52 16.05 -3.60
C HIS A 89 -1.03 17.46 -3.27
N ILE A 90 -2.34 17.67 -3.39
CA ILE A 90 -2.97 18.95 -3.08
C ILE A 90 -2.77 19.31 -1.61
N THR A 91 -2.96 18.38 -0.67
CA THR A 91 -2.80 18.65 0.77
C THR A 91 -1.35 18.97 1.15
N MET A 92 -0.37 18.47 0.39
CA MET A 92 1.05 18.82 0.54
C MET A 92 1.44 20.14 -0.14
N GLY A 93 0.51 20.82 -0.83
CA GLY A 93 0.82 22.00 -1.62
C GLY A 93 1.67 21.69 -2.87
N MET A 94 1.55 20.47 -3.39
CA MET A 94 2.17 20.03 -4.64
C MET A 94 1.11 20.07 -5.75
N PRO A 95 1.16 21.06 -6.66
CA PRO A 95 0.24 21.12 -7.79
C PRO A 95 0.61 20.02 -8.80
N PHE A 96 0.12 18.80 -8.55
CA PHE A 96 0.29 17.68 -9.45
C PHE A 96 -0.97 17.51 -10.30
N ASN A 97 -0.85 17.78 -11.59
CA ASN A 97 -1.95 17.67 -12.56
C ASN A 97 -1.99 16.31 -13.27
N GLY A 98 -1.03 15.41 -12.99
CA GLY A 98 -0.97 14.09 -13.59
C GLY A 98 -1.88 13.06 -12.92
N GLU A 99 -1.80 11.83 -13.41
CA GLU A 99 -2.40 10.65 -12.79
C GLU A 99 -1.31 9.76 -12.21
N ARG A 100 -1.62 9.08 -11.11
CA ARG A 100 -0.70 8.08 -10.55
C ARG A 100 -0.61 6.86 -11.44
N LEU A 101 -1.76 6.45 -11.97
CA LEU A 101 -1.96 5.37 -12.90
C LEU A 101 -2.54 5.99 -14.17
N PRO A 102 -1.76 6.14 -15.26
CA PRO A 102 -2.26 6.73 -16.50
C PRO A 102 -3.42 5.95 -17.12
N THR A 103 -3.41 4.63 -16.98
CA THR A 103 -4.45 3.73 -17.52
C THR A 103 -4.86 2.68 -16.50
N GLU A 104 -6.02 2.05 -16.74
CA GLU A 104 -6.47 0.87 -15.97
C GLU A 104 -5.50 -0.31 -16.10
N ALA A 105 -4.85 -0.47 -17.26
CA ALA A 105 -3.83 -1.49 -17.46
C ALA A 105 -2.61 -1.28 -16.54
N ASP A 106 -2.29 -0.02 -16.21
CA ASP A 106 -1.19 0.28 -15.28
C ASP A 106 -1.53 -0.16 -13.84
N TYR A 107 -2.80 -0.26 -13.46
CA TYR A 107 -3.17 -0.88 -12.18
C TYR A 107 -2.72 -2.33 -12.13
N LEU A 108 -3.05 -3.13 -13.16
CA LEU A 108 -2.67 -4.55 -13.21
C LEU A 108 -1.16 -4.75 -13.29
N LYS A 109 -0.44 -3.90 -14.05
CA LYS A 109 1.03 -3.89 -14.03
C LYS A 109 1.60 -3.62 -12.64
N GLN A 110 0.94 -2.76 -11.86
CA GLN A 110 1.39 -2.43 -10.51
C GLN A 110 1.09 -3.51 -9.48
N VAL A 111 -0.03 -4.23 -9.65
CA VAL A 111 -0.32 -5.44 -8.88
C VAL A 111 0.80 -6.45 -9.12
N GLY A 112 1.14 -6.67 -10.39
CA GLY A 112 2.13 -7.66 -10.79
C GLY A 112 1.53 -9.07 -10.87
N VAL A 113 2.35 -10.02 -11.30
CA VAL A 113 1.96 -11.43 -11.48
C VAL A 113 2.82 -12.36 -10.64
N ASP A 114 3.61 -11.79 -9.73
CA ASP A 114 4.55 -12.56 -8.92
C ASP A 114 3.79 -13.59 -8.07
N PRO A 115 4.28 -14.83 -7.99
CA PRO A 115 3.66 -15.85 -7.17
C PRO A 115 3.44 -15.38 -5.73
N GLY A 116 2.22 -15.53 -5.26
CA GLY A 116 1.81 -15.13 -3.91
C GLY A 116 1.36 -13.67 -3.79
N THR A 117 1.41 -12.86 -4.86
CA THR A 117 0.81 -11.51 -4.89
C THR A 117 -0.68 -11.56 -4.57
N PHE A 118 -1.19 -10.59 -3.82
CA PHE A 118 -2.62 -10.48 -3.53
C PHE A 118 -3.06 -9.04 -3.29
N VAL A 119 -4.37 -8.79 -3.38
CA VAL A 119 -4.99 -7.49 -3.12
C VAL A 119 -6.27 -7.66 -2.31
N TYR A 120 -6.38 -6.93 -1.21
CA TYR A 120 -7.63 -6.71 -0.50
C TYR A 120 -8.35 -5.49 -1.05
N ILE A 121 -9.66 -5.64 -1.28
CA ILE A 121 -10.56 -4.56 -1.67
C ILE A 121 -11.70 -4.51 -0.67
N ILE A 122 -11.98 -3.32 -0.14
CA ILE A 122 -13.19 -3.05 0.64
C ILE A 122 -14.17 -2.35 -0.28
N SER A 123 -15.37 -2.90 -0.42
CA SER A 123 -16.45 -2.34 -1.24
C SER A 123 -17.73 -2.20 -0.44
N TRP A 124 -18.61 -1.29 -0.85
CA TRP A 124 -19.96 -1.22 -0.30
C TRP A 124 -20.76 -2.48 -0.66
N VAL A 125 -21.55 -2.99 0.30
CA VAL A 125 -22.40 -4.18 0.07
C VAL A 125 -23.50 -3.91 -0.97
N ASP A 126 -24.04 -2.68 -0.99
CA ASP A 126 -25.17 -2.30 -1.84
C ASP A 126 -24.77 -2.00 -3.29
N SER A 127 -23.64 -1.34 -3.52
CA SER A 127 -23.20 -0.91 -4.85
C SER A 127 -22.02 -1.69 -5.41
N GLY A 128 -21.25 -2.40 -4.58
CA GLY A 128 -19.98 -3.00 -4.96
C GLY A 128 -18.84 -1.99 -5.22
N GLU A 129 -19.11 -0.69 -5.05
CA GLU A 129 -18.12 0.35 -5.28
C GLU A 129 -17.00 0.29 -4.23
N PRO A 130 -15.72 0.26 -4.66
CA PRO A 130 -14.58 0.17 -3.75
C PRO A 130 -14.40 1.48 -2.95
N VAL A 131 -14.14 1.33 -1.66
CA VAL A 131 -13.83 2.43 -0.73
C VAL A 131 -12.40 2.40 -0.24
N ALA A 132 -11.74 1.24 -0.29
CA ALA A 132 -10.34 1.13 0.07
C ALA A 132 -9.71 -0.12 -0.57
N THR A 133 -8.39 -0.09 -0.75
CA THR A 133 -7.62 -1.21 -1.31
C THR A 133 -6.21 -1.24 -0.73
N ALA A 134 -5.62 -2.42 -0.64
CA ALA A 134 -4.23 -2.66 -0.28
C ALA A 134 -3.78 -4.01 -0.82
N GLY A 135 -2.57 -4.11 -1.34
CA GLY A 135 -1.99 -5.37 -1.78
C GLY A 135 -0.59 -5.59 -1.24
N ALA A 136 -0.08 -6.79 -1.44
CA ALA A 136 1.31 -7.11 -1.20
C ALA A 136 1.81 -8.18 -2.16
N HIS A 137 3.12 -8.18 -2.39
CA HIS A 137 3.81 -9.23 -3.15
C HIS A 137 5.16 -9.57 -2.50
N ARG A 138 5.76 -10.68 -2.92
CA ARG A 138 7.12 -11.05 -2.53
C ARG A 138 8.13 -10.09 -3.18
N TYR A 139 9.00 -9.50 -2.38
CA TYR A 139 9.97 -8.52 -2.86
C TYR A 139 11.18 -9.21 -3.51
N GLY A 140 11.26 -9.15 -4.84
CA GLY A 140 12.34 -9.71 -5.65
C GLY A 140 13.60 -8.84 -5.72
N GLY A 141 14.12 -8.34 -4.59
CA GLY A 141 15.17 -7.30 -4.55
C GLY A 141 16.41 -7.51 -5.44
N LYS A 142 16.80 -8.76 -5.73
CA LYS A 142 17.92 -9.07 -6.63
C LYS A 142 17.59 -8.84 -8.11
N VAL A 143 16.35 -9.10 -8.53
CA VAL A 143 15.91 -8.91 -9.92
C VAL A 143 15.82 -7.41 -10.21
N LEU A 144 15.24 -6.66 -9.28
CA LEU A 144 15.07 -5.21 -9.39
C LEU A 144 16.38 -4.43 -9.50
N MET A 145 17.44 -4.85 -8.82
CA MET A 145 18.76 -4.23 -8.97
C MET A 145 19.36 -4.50 -10.36
N ALA A 146 19.25 -5.74 -10.85
CA ALA A 146 19.76 -6.11 -12.17
C ALA A 146 19.01 -5.38 -13.30
N GLU A 147 17.69 -5.24 -13.19
CA GLU A 147 16.88 -4.49 -14.16
C GLU A 147 17.15 -2.98 -14.11
N ALA A 148 17.27 -2.40 -12.91
CA ALA A 148 17.59 -0.98 -12.73
C ALA A 148 19.00 -0.60 -13.23
N GLU A 149 19.89 -1.57 -13.35
CA GLU A 149 21.20 -1.44 -14.00
C GLU A 149 21.09 -1.61 -15.53
N ALA A 150 20.21 -2.51 -15.99
CA ALA A 150 20.05 -2.82 -17.41
C ALA A 150 19.23 -1.79 -18.21
N HIS A 151 18.25 -1.10 -17.61
CA HIS A 151 17.24 -0.37 -18.39
C HIS A 151 17.26 1.16 -18.29
N SER A 152 18.14 1.78 -17.49
CA SER A 152 18.26 3.26 -17.31
C SER A 152 16.98 4.02 -16.91
N GLU A 153 15.78 3.44 -17.03
CA GLU A 153 14.50 3.98 -16.61
C GLU A 153 14.22 3.57 -15.16
N ARG A 154 14.88 4.26 -14.23
CA ARG A 154 14.59 4.10 -12.81
C ARG A 154 13.34 4.91 -12.47
N SER A 155 12.28 4.24 -12.03
CA SER A 155 11.17 4.92 -11.37
C SER A 155 11.67 5.56 -10.08
N THR A 156 11.37 6.85 -9.91
CA THR A 156 11.62 7.66 -8.69
C THR A 156 11.19 6.95 -7.41
N PHE A 157 10.20 6.07 -7.50
CA PHE A 157 9.55 5.44 -6.36
C PHE A 157 9.91 3.96 -6.18
N SER A 158 10.90 3.45 -6.93
CA SER A 158 11.33 2.05 -6.82
C SER A 158 12.26 1.84 -5.64
N ARG A 159 11.99 0.80 -4.84
CA ARG A 159 12.92 0.33 -3.81
C ARG A 159 14.04 -0.48 -4.45
N LEU A 160 15.29 -0.16 -4.13
CA LEU A 160 16.49 -0.77 -4.72
C LEU A 160 17.22 -1.73 -3.78
N ARG A 161 16.90 -1.73 -2.48
CA ARG A 161 17.67 -2.49 -1.48
C ARG A 161 16.74 -3.18 -0.51
N VAL A 162 17.08 -4.40 -0.11
CA VAL A 162 16.47 -5.03 1.08
C VAL A 162 16.90 -4.30 2.35
N PRO A 163 16.20 -4.46 3.48
CA PRO A 163 16.67 -3.95 4.76
C PRO A 163 18.08 -4.48 5.05
N LYS A 164 18.98 -3.64 5.56
CA LYS A 164 20.38 -4.01 5.85
C LYS A 164 20.47 -5.24 6.75
N GLU A 165 19.52 -5.38 7.66
CA GLU A 165 19.46 -6.52 8.57
C GLU A 165 19.01 -7.83 7.91
N ALA A 166 18.36 -7.79 6.75
CA ALA A 166 17.92 -8.94 5.97
C ALA A 166 18.95 -9.35 4.88
N GLU A 167 19.88 -8.46 4.56
CA GLU A 167 20.86 -8.65 3.49
C GLU A 167 21.74 -9.89 3.75
N GLY A 168 21.80 -10.78 2.75
CA GLY A 168 22.61 -12.00 2.80
C GLY A 168 22.09 -13.11 3.72
N LYS A 169 20.94 -12.92 4.39
CA LYS A 169 20.42 -13.88 5.37
C LYS A 169 19.33 -14.81 4.85
N GLY A 170 18.87 -14.62 3.62
CA GLY A 170 17.76 -15.39 3.06
C GLY A 170 16.44 -15.17 3.83
N GLU A 171 16.27 -13.99 4.44
CA GLU A 171 15.03 -13.62 5.12
C GLU A 171 13.92 -13.32 4.10
N GLU A 172 12.67 -13.62 4.46
CA GLU A 172 11.50 -13.38 3.61
C GLU A 172 11.16 -11.90 3.61
N VAL A 173 11.04 -11.28 2.43
CA VAL A 173 10.73 -9.85 2.28
C VAL A 173 9.51 -9.70 1.40
N TRP A 174 8.52 -8.94 1.87
CA TRP A 174 7.29 -8.61 1.15
C TRP A 174 7.14 -7.10 1.03
N GLU A 175 6.62 -6.62 -0.10
CA GLU A 175 6.35 -5.19 -0.31
C GLU A 175 4.85 -4.90 -0.18
N LEU A 176 4.50 -3.91 0.66
CA LEU A 176 3.16 -3.35 0.74
C LEU A 176 2.93 -2.40 -0.45
N LYS A 177 1.83 -2.62 -1.17
CA LYS A 177 1.49 -1.90 -2.39
C LYS A 177 0.03 -1.46 -2.45
N LEU A 178 -0.23 -0.52 -3.37
CA LEU A 178 -1.57 -0.12 -3.78
C LEU A 178 -2.51 0.25 -2.60
N MET A 179 -1.96 0.77 -1.50
CA MET A 179 -2.77 1.24 -0.37
C MET A 179 -3.49 2.55 -0.72
N ALA A 180 -4.80 2.50 -0.90
CA ALA A 180 -5.64 3.69 -1.06
C ALA A 180 -6.91 3.58 -0.24
N VAL A 181 -7.37 4.74 0.25
CA VAL A 181 -8.67 4.91 0.89
C VAL A 181 -9.36 6.07 0.20
N ASP A 182 -10.67 5.97 -0.05
CA ASP A 182 -11.43 7.10 -0.57
C ASP A 182 -11.27 8.30 0.37
N VAL A 183 -11.01 9.46 -0.22
CA VAL A 183 -10.71 10.71 0.50
C VAL A 183 -11.82 11.11 1.48
N GLY A 184 -13.08 10.75 1.21
CA GLY A 184 -14.21 11.02 2.11
C GLY A 184 -14.19 10.17 3.38
N PHE A 185 -13.43 9.08 3.40
CA PHE A 185 -13.32 8.14 4.53
C PHE A 185 -11.92 8.12 5.15
N GLY A 186 -11.10 9.15 4.87
CA GLY A 186 -9.86 9.40 5.58
C GLY A 186 -10.07 9.46 7.11
N GLY A 187 -9.12 8.95 7.89
CA GLY A 187 -9.20 8.97 9.35
C GLY A 187 -10.22 8.00 9.97
N ARG A 188 -10.94 7.19 9.18
CA ARG A 188 -11.91 6.18 9.67
C ARG A 188 -11.30 4.81 10.00
N GLY A 189 -9.97 4.73 10.08
CA GLY A 189 -9.27 3.48 10.43
C GLY A 189 -9.18 2.44 9.30
N LEU A 190 -9.69 2.72 8.10
CA LEU A 190 -9.71 1.77 6.98
C LEU A 190 -8.31 1.26 6.56
N ALA A 191 -7.31 2.14 6.44
CA ALA A 191 -5.98 1.65 6.09
C ALA A 191 -5.32 0.88 7.23
N SER A 192 -5.59 1.22 8.50
CA SER A 192 -5.12 0.42 9.64
C SER A 192 -5.67 -1.00 9.56
N TYR A 193 -6.97 -1.11 9.25
CA TYR A 193 -7.64 -2.39 9.06
C TYR A 193 -7.03 -3.18 7.90
N LEU A 194 -6.82 -2.54 6.74
CA LEU A 194 -6.17 -3.16 5.58
C LEU A 194 -4.74 -3.61 5.86
N MET A 195 -3.93 -2.78 6.53
CA MET A 195 -2.55 -3.16 6.89
C MET A 195 -2.52 -4.41 7.78
N LYS A 196 -3.45 -4.51 8.75
CA LYS A 196 -3.57 -5.71 9.57
C LYS A 196 -3.90 -6.94 8.71
N LEU A 197 -4.86 -6.82 7.79
CA LEU A 197 -5.21 -7.94 6.90
C LEU A 197 -4.04 -8.35 6.01
N VAL A 198 -3.31 -7.39 5.44
CA VAL A 198 -2.12 -7.65 4.64
C VAL A 198 -1.07 -8.39 5.47
N ASP A 199 -0.79 -7.95 6.70
CA ASP A 199 0.17 -8.63 7.58
C ASP A 199 -0.21 -10.09 7.86
N GLU A 200 -1.48 -10.32 8.22
CA GLU A 200 -1.95 -11.67 8.53
C GLU A 200 -1.93 -12.57 7.29
N GLU A 201 -2.26 -12.04 6.12
CA GLU A 201 -2.23 -12.80 4.87
C GLU A 201 -0.80 -13.14 4.44
N VAL A 202 0.15 -12.21 4.57
CA VAL A 202 1.57 -12.49 4.33
C VAL A 202 2.06 -13.58 5.28
N LYS A 203 1.78 -13.46 6.60
CA LYS A 203 2.15 -14.50 7.57
C LYS A 203 1.54 -15.85 7.22
N ARG A 204 0.26 -15.87 6.82
CA ARG A 204 -0.45 -17.10 6.43
C ARG A 204 0.25 -17.77 5.24
N ARG A 205 0.54 -17.02 4.17
CA ARG A 205 1.22 -17.53 2.96
C ARG A 205 2.61 -18.06 3.26
N VAL A 206 3.42 -17.33 4.03
CA VAL A 206 4.77 -17.76 4.41
C VAL A 206 4.73 -19.06 5.23
N ARG A 207 3.82 -19.17 6.21
CA ARG A 207 3.64 -20.40 6.99
C ARG A 207 3.18 -21.58 6.14
N GLU A 208 2.33 -21.34 5.14
CA GLU A 208 1.87 -22.38 4.21
C GLU A 208 3.04 -22.94 3.39
N VAL A 209 3.85 -22.07 2.80
CA VAL A 209 5.06 -22.46 2.04
C VAL A 209 6.05 -23.23 2.92
N GLN A 210 6.31 -22.76 4.16
CA GLN A 210 7.19 -23.44 5.10
C GLN A 210 6.70 -24.86 5.45
N ARG A 211 5.37 -25.06 5.58
CA ARG A 211 4.79 -26.38 5.83
C ARG A 211 4.95 -27.31 4.63
N THR A 212 4.77 -26.81 3.42
CA THR A 212 4.82 -27.63 2.19
C THR A 212 6.25 -27.99 1.79
N GLU A 213 7.20 -27.07 1.96
CA GLU A 213 8.59 -27.26 1.50
C GLU A 213 9.50 -27.90 2.56
N GLY A 214 9.00 -28.16 3.77
CA GLY A 214 9.80 -28.70 4.87
C GLY A 214 10.92 -27.74 5.33
N GLY A 215 10.85 -26.47 4.94
CA GLY A 215 11.83 -25.44 5.24
C GLY A 215 11.80 -25.05 6.73
N GLY A 216 12.98 -24.92 7.33
CA GLY A 216 13.12 -24.52 8.73
C GLY A 216 12.50 -23.16 9.02
N ALA A 217 11.72 -23.07 10.10
CA ALA A 217 10.93 -21.91 10.55
C ALA A 217 11.77 -20.73 11.09
N GLY A 218 12.96 -20.46 10.55
CA GLY A 218 13.99 -19.67 11.23
C GLY A 218 14.19 -18.22 10.78
N GLY A 219 13.63 -17.80 9.64
CA GLY A 219 13.85 -16.47 9.08
C GLY A 219 12.88 -15.42 9.64
N ARG A 220 13.35 -14.19 9.87
CA ARG A 220 12.45 -13.05 10.08
C ARG A 220 11.67 -12.75 8.80
N LEU A 221 10.44 -12.33 8.97
CA LEU A 221 9.57 -11.89 7.89
C LEU A 221 9.55 -10.37 7.89
N TRP A 222 9.91 -9.76 6.76
CA TRP A 222 9.95 -8.32 6.59
C TRP A 222 8.81 -7.83 5.72
N MET A 223 8.24 -6.70 6.11
CA MET A 223 7.37 -5.91 5.28
C MET A 223 8.10 -4.61 4.93
N VAL A 224 8.27 -4.33 3.63
CA VAL A 224 8.87 -3.11 3.10
C VAL A 224 7.84 -2.25 2.40
N LEU A 225 8.10 -0.95 2.33
CA LEU A 225 7.35 -0.02 1.52
C LEU A 225 8.23 1.14 1.09
N THR A 226 7.75 1.86 0.07
CA THR A 226 8.29 3.17 -0.32
C THR A 226 7.19 4.20 -0.08
N THR A 227 7.49 5.44 0.33
CA THR A 227 6.46 6.48 0.42
C THR A 227 7.05 7.88 0.38
N VAL A 228 6.22 8.89 0.17
CA VAL A 228 6.62 10.30 0.34
C VAL A 228 6.56 10.66 1.82
N THR A 229 7.67 11.16 2.35
CA THR A 229 7.88 11.41 3.79
C THR A 229 6.87 12.39 4.36
N GLU A 230 6.70 13.51 3.66
CA GLU A 230 5.79 14.60 4.00
C GLU A 230 4.32 14.16 4.00
N ALA A 231 4.06 13.07 3.27
CA ALA A 231 2.75 12.55 2.98
C ALA A 231 2.35 11.53 4.08
N ASN A 232 3.13 10.46 4.22
CA ASN A 232 2.78 9.32 5.08
C ASN A 232 3.88 8.87 6.03
N GLY A 233 5.05 9.49 6.01
CA GLY A 233 6.19 9.00 6.79
C GLY A 233 5.82 8.80 8.26
N GLU A 234 5.09 9.76 8.84
CA GLU A 234 4.61 9.64 10.23
C GLU A 234 3.57 8.54 10.42
N PHE A 235 2.67 8.33 9.46
CA PHE A 235 1.67 7.27 9.52
C PHE A 235 2.30 5.88 9.63
N TYR A 236 3.34 5.62 8.84
CA TYR A 236 4.06 4.34 8.87
C TYR A 236 5.01 4.24 10.06
N ARG A 237 5.69 5.33 10.47
CA ARG A 237 6.50 5.35 11.70
C ARG A 237 5.70 4.97 12.94
N LYS A 238 4.47 5.48 13.08
CA LYS A 238 3.55 5.10 14.17
C LYS A 238 3.17 3.60 14.17
N ARG A 239 3.46 2.87 13.09
CA ARG A 239 3.20 1.43 12.92
C ARG A 239 4.47 0.58 12.97
N GLY A 240 5.56 1.14 13.50
CA GLY A 240 6.82 0.42 13.69
C GLY A 240 7.66 0.29 12.42
N TYR A 241 7.31 0.99 11.33
CA TYR A 241 8.23 1.09 10.20
C TYR A 241 9.40 2.00 10.56
N VAL A 242 10.60 1.52 10.25
CA VAL A 242 11.86 2.26 10.33
C VAL A 242 12.34 2.63 8.94
N GLU A 243 12.98 3.79 8.82
CA GLU A 243 13.53 4.27 7.55
C GLU A 243 14.83 3.51 7.24
N ASP A 244 14.89 2.87 6.07
CA ASP A 244 16.10 2.17 5.60
C ASP A 244 17.04 3.15 4.88
N TYR A 245 16.47 3.96 3.99
CA TYR A 245 17.16 5.03 3.26
C TYR A 245 16.14 5.99 2.61
N GLU A 246 16.60 7.16 2.19
CA GLU A 246 15.79 8.18 1.52
C GLU A 246 16.41 8.67 0.21
N THR A 247 15.57 9.18 -0.69
CA THR A 247 15.96 9.98 -1.85
C THR A 247 15.33 11.36 -1.77
N VAL A 248 16.15 12.39 -1.99
CA VAL A 248 15.71 13.80 -1.93
C VAL A 248 15.49 14.30 -3.35
N HIS A 249 14.30 14.84 -3.62
CA HIS A 249 13.95 15.45 -4.90
C HIS A 249 13.77 16.96 -4.70
N GLY A 250 14.60 17.75 -5.37
CA GLY A 250 14.60 19.21 -5.22
C GLY A 250 13.40 19.91 -5.86
N PRO A 251 13.26 21.23 -5.64
CA PRO A 251 12.28 22.06 -6.33
C PRO A 251 12.26 21.86 -7.85
N GLY A 252 11.07 21.87 -8.45
CA GLY A 252 10.82 21.65 -9.88
C GLY A 252 10.63 20.17 -10.26
N PHE A 253 11.09 19.23 -9.44
CA PHE A 253 10.92 17.81 -9.71
C PHE A 253 9.44 17.41 -9.65
N MET A 254 8.92 16.78 -10.71
CA MET A 254 7.49 16.50 -10.90
C MET A 254 6.57 17.74 -10.70
N GLY A 255 7.07 18.94 -11.00
CA GLY A 255 6.32 20.19 -10.86
C GLY A 255 6.15 20.67 -9.42
N THR A 256 6.86 20.08 -8.46
CA THR A 256 6.73 20.44 -7.05
C THR A 256 7.54 21.70 -6.73
N PRO A 257 6.95 22.76 -6.14
CA PRO A 257 7.69 24.02 -5.90
C PRO A 257 8.73 23.91 -4.78
N LYS A 258 8.55 22.96 -3.84
CA LYS A 258 9.42 22.80 -2.67
C LYS A 258 10.32 21.55 -2.72
N GLY A 259 10.12 20.67 -3.71
CA GLY A 259 10.67 19.32 -3.65
C GLY A 259 9.95 18.44 -2.62
N PHE A 260 10.40 17.19 -2.48
CA PHE A 260 9.89 16.21 -1.53
C PHE A 260 10.92 15.11 -1.27
N ARG A 261 10.70 14.30 -0.24
CA ARG A 261 11.55 13.13 0.07
C ARG A 261 10.78 11.85 -0.11
N VAL A 262 11.39 10.90 -0.80
CA VAL A 262 10.90 9.52 -0.86
C VAL A 262 11.69 8.72 0.17
N VAL A 263 11.00 8.12 1.14
CA VAL A 263 11.59 7.23 2.13
C VAL A 263 11.23 5.79 1.80
N HIS A 264 12.21 4.91 1.92
CA HIS A 264 12.04 3.48 1.86
C HIS A 264 12.11 2.95 3.27
N MET A 265 11.08 2.24 3.69
CA MET A 265 10.90 1.83 5.07
C MET A 265 10.70 0.32 5.17
N SER A 266 11.03 -0.23 6.32
CA SER A 266 10.84 -1.64 6.63
C SER A 266 10.33 -1.84 8.05
N ARG A 267 9.68 -2.98 8.28
CA ARG A 267 9.46 -3.52 9.63
C ARG A 267 9.53 -5.03 9.61
N VAL A 268 9.86 -5.59 10.76
CA VAL A 268 9.69 -7.02 11.01
C VAL A 268 8.22 -7.29 11.34
N LEU A 269 7.65 -8.32 10.73
CA LEU A 269 6.35 -8.87 11.11
C LEU A 269 6.59 -9.94 12.19
N ASP A 270 6.30 -9.60 13.44
CA ASP A 270 6.43 -10.55 14.55
C ASP A 270 5.52 -11.77 14.33
N GLY A 271 6.07 -12.95 14.63
CA GLY A 271 5.44 -14.26 14.38
C GLY A 271 4.19 -14.55 15.18
#